data_AF-A0A3D8K7F1-F1
#
_entry.id   AF-A0A3D8K7F1-F1
#
_cell.length_a   1.000
_cell.length_b   1.000
_cell.length_c   1.000
_cell.angle_alpha   90.00
_cell.angle_beta   90.00
_cell.angle_gamma   90.00
#
_symmetry.space_group_name_H-M   'P 1'
#
loop_
_entity.id
_entity.type
_entity.pdbx_description
1 polymer ?
#
loop_
_entity_poly.entity_id
_entity_poly.type
_entity_poly.pdbx_seq_one_letter_code
_entity_poly.pdbx_strand_id
1 'polypeptide(L)'
;MHFTDQLVTLRARRRMSLATIGSIVGMAVPNLSAVLRGRGDTKGSTLDSIASALGAEWVLVPKEHREEVRRIVDGAAPGPAFTAPAPRTIEIFSEKK
;
A
#
# COMPACT_ATOMS: atom_id res chain seq x y z
N MET A 1 -1.78 -2.44 -12.44
CA MET A 1 -0.74 -2.67 -11.42
C MET A 1 -1.44 -3.19 -10.19
N HIS A 2 -1.26 -4.46 -9.89
CA HIS A 2 -1.83 -5.09 -8.71
C HIS A 2 -1.01 -4.71 -7.48
N PHE A 3 -1.62 -4.80 -6.31
CA PHE A 3 -1.00 -4.42 -5.05
C PHE A 3 0.32 -5.20 -4.78
N THR A 4 0.36 -6.49 -5.16
CA THR A 4 1.57 -7.32 -5.06
C THR A 4 2.74 -6.79 -5.90
N ASP A 5 2.46 -6.16 -7.05
CA ASP A 5 3.49 -5.56 -7.90
C ASP A 5 4.16 -4.36 -7.21
N GLN A 6 3.38 -3.61 -6.44
CA GLN A 6 3.90 -2.49 -5.63
C GLN A 6 4.83 -3.01 -4.53
N LEU A 7 4.46 -4.09 -3.84
CA LEU A 7 5.33 -4.72 -2.84
C LEU A 7 6.64 -5.22 -3.44
N VAL A 8 6.59 -5.88 -4.60
CA VAL A 8 7.80 -6.36 -5.30
C VAL A 8 8.70 -5.20 -5.71
N THR A 9 8.11 -4.15 -6.27
CA THR A 9 8.83 -2.95 -6.70
C THR A 9 9.47 -2.23 -5.52
N LEU A 10 8.74 -2.04 -4.43
CA LEU A 10 9.24 -1.40 -3.23
C LEU A 10 10.37 -2.20 -2.59
N ARG A 11 10.21 -3.53 -2.48
CA ARG A 11 11.28 -4.43 -2.03
C ARG A 11 12.56 -4.26 -2.85
N ALA A 12 12.43 -4.21 -4.17
CA ALA A 12 13.57 -4.03 -5.07
C ALA A 12 14.26 -2.67 -4.85
N ARG A 13 13.48 -1.58 -4.71
CA ARG A 13 13.99 -0.25 -4.38
C ARG A 13 14.73 -0.22 -3.04
N ARG A 14 14.22 -0.93 -2.04
CA ARG A 14 14.83 -1.05 -0.69
C ARG A 14 15.97 -2.07 -0.60
N ARG A 15 16.23 -2.84 -1.67
CA ARG A 15 17.24 -3.92 -1.73
C ARG A 15 17.08 -4.95 -0.60
N MET A 16 15.84 -5.22 -0.16
CA MET A 16 15.57 -6.18 0.90
C MET A 16 15.43 -7.61 0.36
N SER A 17 16.09 -8.56 1.02
CA SER A 17 15.98 -9.98 0.67
C SER A 17 14.63 -10.56 1.13
N LEU A 18 14.17 -11.65 0.49
CA LEU A 18 12.99 -12.37 0.96
C LEU A 18 13.20 -12.99 2.34
N ALA A 19 14.42 -13.40 2.67
CA ALA A 19 14.74 -13.95 3.98
C ALA A 19 14.61 -12.89 5.08
N THR A 20 15.07 -11.66 4.82
CA THR A 20 14.94 -10.53 5.74
C THR A 20 13.47 -10.21 6.00
N ILE A 21 12.66 -10.07 4.95
CA ILE A 21 11.23 -9.79 5.10
C ILE A 21 10.54 -10.94 5.81
N GLY A 22 10.82 -12.18 5.40
CA GLY A 22 10.28 -13.38 6.04
C GLY A 22 10.58 -13.44 7.54
N SER A 23 11.79 -13.05 7.96
CA SER A 23 12.15 -12.95 9.37
C SER A 23 11.35 -11.88 10.11
N ILE A 24 11.04 -10.75 9.47
CA ILE A 24 10.28 -9.64 10.09
C ILE A 24 8.80 -10.03 10.24
N VAL A 25 8.20 -10.60 9.19
CA VAL A 25 6.77 -10.96 9.19
C VAL A 25 6.48 -12.35 9.74
N GLY A 26 7.49 -13.10 10.18
CA GLY A 26 7.34 -14.47 10.67
C GLY A 26 6.88 -15.47 9.59
N MET A 27 7.32 -15.27 8.34
CA MET A 27 6.91 -16.07 7.18
C MET A 27 8.08 -16.79 6.50
N ALA A 28 7.89 -18.06 6.18
CA ALA A 28 8.86 -18.81 5.38
C ALA A 28 9.00 -18.22 3.95
N VAL A 29 10.24 -18.20 3.43
CA VAL A 29 10.58 -17.62 2.12
C VAL A 29 9.72 -18.16 0.96
N PRO A 30 9.41 -19.47 0.85
CA PRO A 30 8.56 -19.98 -0.23
C PRO A 30 7.14 -19.42 -0.17
N ASN A 31 6.59 -19.26 1.04
CA ASN A 31 5.25 -18.71 1.23
C ASN A 31 5.22 -17.21 0.89
N LEU A 32 6.22 -16.46 1.35
CA LEU A 32 6.37 -15.04 1.00
C LEU A 32 6.51 -14.84 -0.51
N SER A 33 7.26 -15.73 -1.17
CA SER A 33 7.40 -15.71 -2.63
C SER A 33 6.10 -16.05 -3.37
N ALA A 34 5.24 -16.92 -2.82
CA ALA A 34 3.93 -17.21 -3.39
C ALA A 34 2.99 -16.01 -3.26
N VAL A 35 2.94 -15.39 -2.07
CA VAL A 35 2.17 -14.17 -1.79
C VAL A 35 2.56 -13.03 -2.73
N LEU A 36 3.86 -12.75 -2.86
CA LEU A 36 4.35 -11.67 -3.74
C LEU A 36 4.11 -11.93 -5.23
N ARG A 37 3.89 -13.19 -5.62
CA ARG A 37 3.50 -13.58 -6.99
C ARG A 37 1.99 -13.59 -7.20
N GLY A 38 1.20 -13.17 -6.20
CA GLY A 38 -0.26 -13.20 -6.26
C GLY A 38 -0.84 -14.61 -6.33
N ARG A 39 -0.09 -15.63 -5.89
CA ARG A 39 -0.58 -17.01 -5.85
C ARG A 39 -1.36 -17.23 -4.55
N GLY A 40 -2.68 -17.39 -4.67
CA GLY A 40 -3.59 -17.72 -3.59
C GLY A 40 -4.27 -16.50 -2.95
N ASP A 41 -5.34 -16.75 -2.20
CA ASP A 41 -6.06 -15.73 -1.43
C ASP A 41 -5.25 -15.33 -0.20
N THR A 42 -4.49 -14.24 -0.34
CA THR A 42 -3.73 -13.67 0.76
C THR A 42 -4.62 -12.71 1.55
N LYS A 43 -4.70 -12.91 2.87
CA LYS A 43 -5.43 -12.01 3.76
C LYS A 43 -4.83 -10.60 3.71
N GLY A 44 -5.69 -9.58 3.78
CA GLY A 44 -5.27 -8.18 3.81
C GLY A 44 -4.27 -7.88 4.93
N SER A 45 -4.46 -8.46 6.12
CA SER A 45 -3.52 -8.32 7.25
C SER A 45 -2.11 -8.82 6.96
N THR A 46 -1.97 -9.88 6.17
CA THR A 46 -0.66 -10.40 5.76
C THR A 46 0.04 -9.43 4.82
N LEU A 47 -0.71 -8.90 3.87
CA LEU A 47 -0.20 -7.96 2.88
C LEU A 47 0.17 -6.62 3.53
N ASP A 48 -0.57 -6.19 4.56
CA ASP A 48 -0.29 -5.02 5.40
C ASP A 48 0.99 -5.22 6.24
N SER A 49 1.16 -6.38 6.88
CA SER A 49 2.40 -6.72 7.59
C SER A 49 3.63 -6.71 6.66
N ILE A 50 3.48 -7.19 5.41
CA ILE A 50 4.57 -7.14 4.42
C ILE A 50 4.87 -5.70 4.02
N ALA A 51 3.87 -4.84 3.83
CA ALA A 51 4.07 -3.42 3.55
C ALA A 51 4.80 -2.73 4.71
N SER A 52 4.37 -2.99 5.95
CA SER A 52 5.00 -2.48 7.17
C SER A 52 6.46 -2.90 7.26
N ALA A 53 6.77 -4.17 6.98
CA ALA A 53 8.15 -4.69 6.94
C ALA A 53 9.02 -4.03 5.86
N LEU A 54 8.42 -3.51 4.80
CA LEU A 54 9.09 -2.75 3.74
C LEU A 54 9.18 -1.24 4.03
N GLY A 55 8.71 -0.80 5.19
CA GLY A 55 8.63 0.61 5.57
C GLY A 55 7.61 1.38 4.72
N ALA A 56 6.46 0.75 4.43
CA ALA A 56 5.32 1.36 3.77
C ALA A 56 4.04 1.09 4.56
N GLU A 57 3.05 1.95 4.34
CA GLU A 57 1.75 1.91 5.01
C GLU A 57 0.63 1.89 3.97
N TRP A 58 -0.49 1.27 4.31
CA TRP A 58 -1.69 1.28 3.49
C TRP A 58 -2.59 2.44 3.86
N VAL A 59 -2.86 3.28 2.87
CA VAL A 59 -3.75 4.42 3.01
C VAL A 59 -4.93 4.26 2.08
N LEU A 60 -6.12 4.57 2.60
CA LEU A 60 -7.32 4.67 1.78
C LEU A 60 -7.25 5.98 0.99
N VAL A 61 -7.21 5.87 -0.33
CA VAL A 61 -7.14 7.04 -1.23
C VAL A 61 -8.49 7.21 -1.92
N PRO A 62 -9.20 8.34 -1.71
CA PRO A 62 -10.39 8.67 -2.48
C PRO A 62 -10.07 8.70 -3.99
N LYS A 63 -11.01 8.24 -4.82
CA LYS A 63 -10.77 8.01 -6.25
C LYS A 63 -10.35 9.30 -6.98
N GLU A 64 -10.87 10.43 -6.54
CA GLU A 64 -10.56 11.77 -7.01
C GLU A 64 -9.08 12.17 -6.81
N HIS A 65 -8.38 11.58 -5.83
CA HIS A 65 -6.97 11.85 -5.54
C HIS A 65 -6.01 10.78 -6.08
N ARG A 66 -6.53 9.71 -6.70
CA ARG A 66 -5.73 8.54 -7.08
C ARG A 66 -4.57 8.88 -8.01
N GLU A 67 -4.81 9.67 -9.06
CA GLU A 67 -3.77 9.98 -10.05
C GLU A 67 -2.69 10.91 -9.49
N GLU A 68 -3.05 11.77 -8.54
CA GLU A 68 -2.09 12.62 -7.83
C GLU A 68 -1.18 11.79 -6.91
N VAL A 69 -1.78 10.95 -6.05
CA VAL A 69 -1.02 10.04 -5.19
C VAL A 69 -0.11 9.14 -6.03
N ARG A 70 -0.60 8.62 -7.15
CA ARG A 70 0.20 7.81 -8.07
C ARG A 70 1.42 8.57 -8.59
N ARG A 71 1.26 9.81 -9.08
CA ARG A 71 2.40 10.62 -9.56
C ARG A 71 3.45 10.84 -8.47
N ILE A 72 3.01 11.14 -7.25
CA ILE A 72 3.91 11.35 -6.11
C ILE A 72 4.69 10.06 -5.79
N VAL A 73 4.01 8.92 -5.71
CA VAL A 73 4.63 7.61 -5.41
C VAL A 73 5.57 7.13 -6.53
N ASP A 74 5.24 7.43 -7.78
CA ASP A 74 6.07 7.11 -8.95
C ASP A 74 7.30 8.04 -9.07
N GLY A 75 7.40 9.10 -8.24
CA GLY A 75 8.51 10.05 -8.26
C GLY A 75 8.45 11.04 -9.42
N ALA A 76 7.28 11.20 -10.05
CA ALA A 76 7.06 12.26 -11.02
C ALA A 76 7.02 13.60 -10.27
N ALA A 77 7.73 14.61 -10.78
CA ALA A 77 7.76 15.94 -10.19
C ALA A 77 6.32 16.44 -9.94
N PRO A 78 6.04 17.11 -8.81
CA PRO A 78 4.71 17.63 -8.53
C PRO A 78 4.28 18.56 -9.67
N GLY A 79 3.25 18.15 -10.41
CA GLY A 79 2.56 19.03 -11.34
C GLY A 79 1.88 20.17 -10.57
N PRO A 80 1.43 21.24 -11.26
CA PRO A 80 0.84 22.40 -10.59
C PRO A 80 -0.25 21.97 -9.61
N ALA A 81 -0.07 22.38 -8.35
CA ALA A 81 -0.92 21.99 -7.24
C ALA A 81 -2.38 22.33 -7.56
N PHE A 82 -3.24 21.32 -7.62
CA PHE A 82 -4.66 21.55 -7.59
C PHE A 82 -5.03 21.71 -6.11
N THR A 83 -5.35 22.93 -5.70
CA THR A 83 -5.90 23.19 -4.36
C THR A 83 -7.20 22.39 -4.25
N ALA A 84 -7.20 21.31 -3.47
CA ALA A 84 -8.40 20.53 -3.21
C ALA A 84 -9.49 21.46 -2.65
N PRO A 85 -10.74 21.37 -3.10
CA PRO A 85 -11.84 22.06 -2.46
C PRO A 85 -11.92 21.61 -0.98
N ALA A 86 -12.19 22.57 -0.09
CA ALA A 86 -12.19 22.38 1.35
C ALA A 86 -12.97 21.11 1.77
N PRO A 87 -12.50 20.39 2.81
CA PRO A 87 -13.18 19.20 3.30
C PRO A 87 -14.62 19.57 3.67
N ARG A 88 -15.59 18.93 3.00
CA ARG A 88 -16.98 18.98 3.46
C ARG A 88 -17.06 18.13 4.71
N THR A 89 -17.24 18.78 5.87
CA THR A 89 -17.61 18.10 7.11
C THR A 89 -18.88 17.29 6.85
N ILE A 90 -18.77 15.96 6.89
CA ILE A 90 -19.92 15.07 6.88
C ILE A 90 -20.32 14.89 8.34
N GLU A 91 -21.34 15.62 8.77
CA GLU A 91 -21.95 15.40 10.08
C GLU A 91 -22.68 14.05 10.05
N ILE A 92 -22.10 13.04 10.69
CA ILE A 92 -22.74 11.75 10.86
C ILE A 92 -23.75 11.89 12.00
N PHE A 93 -25.01 12.19 11.66
CA PHE A 93 -26.12 12.10 12.60
C PHE A 93 -26.42 10.64 12.91
N SER A 94 -26.10 10.22 14.13
CA SER A 94 -26.56 8.94 14.69
C SER A 94 -27.88 9.19 15.42
N GLU A 95 -29.00 9.03 14.72
CA GLU A 95 -30.29 8.84 15.38
C GLU A 95 -30.35 7.42 15.94
N LYS A 96 -30.30 7.31 17.27
CA LYS A 96 -30.79 6.12 17.97
C LYS A 96 -32.29 6.28 18.20
N LYS A 97 -33.09 5.35 17.68
CA LYS A 97 -34.43 5.08 18.19
C LYS A 97 -34.66 3.57 18.21
#